data_AF-V4AHX8-F1
#
_entry.id   AF-V4AHX8-F1
#
_cell.length_a   1.000
_cell.length_b   1.000
_cell.length_c   1.000
_cell.angle_alpha   90.00
_cell.angle_beta   90.00
_cell.angle_gamma   90.00
#
_symmetry.space_group_name_H-M   'P 1'
#
loop_
_entity.id
_entity.type
_entity.pdbx_description
1 polymer ?
#
loop_
_entity_poly.entity_id
_entity_poly.type
_entity_poly.pdbx_seq_one_letter_code
_entity_poly.pdbx_strand_id
1 'polypeptide(L)'
;MTYEQRFTIAPLKKPPEVTLVRDRIWLSYIRNALGYIMPSCNPHTCKDEKGVFKLLGITLITYFLIMDIIMFVSLQKTPALPDTKPAVPGHYSVFSPLTTKHLMTDHVTLYIINPSVEYFESITNFSSVFSFITPNIISFFHLLVVAPISMKLVSSLNLTVRRIGACFFMFRSWLDTLDGVVYRSRKGMGRMYHSERSSSGYLVDAVCDGLGGVLFSFGILFYFFKIVDSKASELPYTKLATSENGTNHNNNNNSTNPVTSYSKCRLFWKMWCAGFLVGVAASAWDFSVENMKIVFSTKLTDPKLTALQTEYLHSITTWCVMWLWRLCEGQIFFVYMCWSIFVDKVWEYVNFVQYIGYLVVFTVFMINFFYIRHMKAALHIL
;
A
#
# COMPACT_ATOMS: atom_id res chain seq x y z
N MET A 1 -43.81 39.55 40.25
CA MET A 1 -44.29 39.98 38.92
C MET A 1 -43.96 38.87 37.94
N THR A 2 -45.00 38.14 37.58
CA THR A 2 -45.07 36.98 36.71
C THR A 2 -45.15 37.43 35.25
N TYR A 3 -44.37 36.82 34.36
CA TYR A 3 -44.67 36.78 32.92
C TYR A 3 -44.26 35.40 32.38
N GLU A 4 -45.22 34.47 32.43
CA GLU A 4 -45.25 33.27 31.59
C GLU A 4 -45.57 33.71 30.15
N GLN A 5 -44.67 33.46 29.20
CA GLN A 5 -45.03 33.48 27.78
C GLN A 5 -45.24 32.04 27.31
N ARG A 6 -46.52 31.65 27.24
CA ARG A 6 -47.00 30.49 26.49
C ARG A 6 -46.87 30.80 25.00
N PHE A 7 -45.98 30.09 24.29
CA PHE A 7 -46.04 29.98 22.84
C PHE A 7 -46.75 28.69 22.45
N THR A 8 -47.92 28.88 21.85
CA THR A 8 -48.80 27.85 21.29
C THR A 8 -48.14 27.23 20.06
N ILE A 9 -47.71 25.97 20.14
CA ILE A 9 -47.17 25.22 19.01
C ILE A 9 -48.36 24.76 18.14
N ALA A 10 -48.46 25.28 16.91
CA ALA A 10 -49.39 24.78 15.91
C ALA A 10 -48.98 23.35 15.47
N PRO A 11 -49.93 22.43 15.23
CA PRO A 11 -49.59 21.10 14.77
C PRO A 11 -49.00 21.14 13.35
N LEU A 12 -47.77 20.65 13.22
CA LEU A 12 -47.08 20.46 11.94
C LEU A 12 -47.88 19.52 11.03
N LYS A 13 -48.24 20.05 9.87
CA LYS A 13 -48.93 19.36 8.78
C LYS A 13 -48.08 18.18 8.31
N LYS A 14 -48.61 16.96 8.45
CA LYS A 14 -47.99 15.70 8.01
C LYS A 14 -47.60 15.81 6.52
N PRO A 15 -46.34 15.55 6.13
CA PRO A 15 -45.97 15.51 4.71
C PRO A 15 -46.63 14.28 4.04
N PRO A 16 -46.96 14.39 2.74
CA PRO A 16 -47.63 13.31 2.02
C PRO A 16 -46.74 12.07 1.93
N GLU A 17 -47.37 10.93 2.14
CA GLU A 17 -46.82 9.59 2.08
C GLU A 17 -46.34 9.30 0.65
N VAL A 18 -45.04 9.49 0.41
CA VAL A 18 -44.40 9.13 -0.86
C VAL A 18 -44.24 7.61 -0.89
N THR A 19 -45.31 7.00 -1.37
CA THR A 19 -45.44 5.65 -1.94
C THR A 19 -44.10 5.00 -2.37
N LEU A 20 -43.75 3.98 -1.58
CA LEU A 20 -43.04 2.71 -1.78
C LEU A 20 -43.05 2.06 -3.20
N VAL A 21 -42.85 2.84 -4.26
CA VAL A 21 -42.76 2.34 -5.65
C VAL A 21 -41.37 2.59 -6.26
N ARG A 22 -40.55 3.46 -5.64
CA ARG A 22 -39.21 3.82 -6.14
C ARG A 22 -38.11 2.80 -5.82
N ASP A 23 -38.30 1.94 -4.82
CA ASP A 23 -37.26 1.01 -4.35
C ASP A 23 -37.15 -0.28 -5.19
N ARG A 24 -38.21 -0.66 -5.94
CA ARG A 24 -38.13 -1.85 -6.81
C ARG A 24 -37.41 -1.58 -8.13
N ILE A 25 -37.42 -0.33 -8.61
CA ILE A 25 -36.73 0.04 -9.86
C ILE A 25 -35.22 0.10 -9.65
N TRP A 26 -34.77 0.61 -8.50
CA TRP A 26 -33.35 0.65 -8.14
C TRP A 26 -32.77 -0.75 -7.90
N LEU A 27 -33.51 -1.65 -7.22
CA LEU A 27 -33.08 -3.03 -7.05
C LEU A 27 -33.06 -3.82 -8.37
N SER A 28 -33.95 -3.52 -9.32
CA SER A 28 -33.93 -4.12 -10.66
C SER A 28 -32.75 -3.60 -11.50
N TYR A 29 -32.39 -2.33 -11.39
CA TYR A 29 -31.23 -1.77 -12.09
C TYR A 29 -29.91 -2.26 -11.51
N ILE A 30 -29.81 -2.39 -10.18
CA ILE A 30 -28.64 -2.97 -9.51
C ILE A 30 -28.52 -4.47 -9.80
N ARG A 31 -29.64 -5.21 -9.84
CA ARG A 31 -29.64 -6.64 -10.22
C ARG A 31 -29.27 -6.84 -11.70
N ASN A 32 -29.70 -5.97 -12.60
CA ASN A 32 -29.31 -6.03 -14.01
C ASN A 32 -27.87 -5.56 -14.22
N ALA A 33 -27.39 -4.55 -13.49
CA ALA A 33 -25.99 -4.12 -13.52
C ALA A 33 -25.04 -5.18 -12.92
N LEU A 34 -25.47 -5.88 -11.85
CA LEU A 34 -24.72 -7.01 -11.28
C LEU A 34 -24.79 -8.26 -12.16
N GLY A 35 -25.87 -8.46 -12.92
CA GLY A 35 -26.00 -9.54 -13.90
C GLY A 35 -25.09 -9.39 -15.11
N TYR A 36 -24.64 -8.16 -15.42
CA TYR A 36 -23.63 -7.90 -16.46
C TYR A 36 -22.18 -7.95 -15.94
N ILE A 37 -21.97 -7.90 -14.62
CA ILE A 37 -20.63 -7.95 -13.98
C ILE A 37 -20.30 -9.35 -13.43
N MET A 38 -21.30 -10.21 -13.22
CA MET A 38 -21.08 -11.62 -12.89
C MET A 38 -21.74 -12.51 -13.94
N PRO A 39 -20.97 -13.10 -14.87
CA PRO A 39 -21.48 -14.20 -15.65
C PRO A 39 -21.77 -15.34 -14.69
N SER A 40 -23.00 -15.85 -14.74
CA SER A 40 -23.39 -17.13 -14.14
C SER A 40 -22.32 -18.17 -14.47
N CYS A 41 -21.50 -18.50 -13.47
CA CYS A 41 -20.33 -19.33 -13.65
C CYS A 41 -20.79 -20.78 -13.85
N ASN A 42 -20.85 -21.20 -15.11
CA ASN A 42 -20.91 -22.60 -15.50
C ASN A 42 -19.56 -23.23 -15.10
N PRO A 43 -19.50 -24.33 -14.34
CA PRO A 43 -18.26 -24.87 -13.76
C PRO A 43 -17.20 -25.38 -14.79
N HIS A 44 -17.35 -25.06 -16.07
CA HIS A 44 -16.42 -25.43 -17.14
C HIS A 44 -15.56 -24.26 -17.69
N THR A 45 -15.69 -23.02 -17.20
CA THR A 45 -14.93 -21.85 -17.67
C THR A 45 -13.76 -21.45 -16.75
N CYS A 46 -12.88 -22.38 -16.40
CA CYS A 46 -11.64 -22.09 -15.66
C CYS A 46 -10.55 -21.41 -16.52
N LYS A 47 -10.85 -21.04 -17.78
CA LYS A 47 -9.96 -20.29 -18.68
C LYS A 47 -10.03 -18.76 -18.51
N ASP A 48 -11.02 -18.24 -17.77
CA ASP A 48 -11.33 -16.80 -17.74
C ASP A 48 -10.68 -16.03 -16.57
N GLU A 49 -10.28 -16.70 -15.48
CA GLU A 49 -9.67 -16.03 -14.32
C GLU A 49 -8.39 -15.26 -14.69
N LYS A 50 -7.55 -15.84 -15.56
CA LYS A 50 -6.31 -15.20 -16.03
C LYS A 50 -6.59 -13.94 -16.87
N GLY A 51 -7.71 -13.92 -17.60
CA GLY A 51 -8.15 -12.76 -18.38
C GLY A 51 -8.55 -11.61 -17.47
N VAL A 52 -9.33 -11.91 -16.42
CA VAL A 52 -9.76 -10.93 -15.41
C VAL A 52 -8.56 -10.32 -14.68
N PHE A 53 -7.60 -11.12 -14.22
CA PHE A 53 -6.41 -10.59 -13.55
C PHE A 53 -5.54 -9.71 -14.46
N LYS A 54 -5.42 -10.06 -15.74
CA LYS A 54 -4.71 -9.22 -16.73
C LYS A 54 -5.42 -7.89 -16.95
N LEU A 55 -6.74 -7.92 -17.15
CA LEU A 55 -7.55 -6.71 -17.34
C LEU A 55 -7.47 -5.81 -16.11
N LEU A 56 -7.59 -6.38 -14.91
CA LEU A 56 -7.46 -5.66 -13.65
C LEU A 56 -6.06 -5.04 -13.51
N GLY A 57 -5.01 -5.81 -13.81
CA GLY A 57 -3.63 -5.34 -13.77
C GLY A 57 -3.38 -4.17 -14.73
N ILE A 58 -3.84 -4.28 -15.98
CA ILE A 58 -3.75 -3.21 -16.98
C ILE A 58 -4.50 -1.97 -16.50
N THR A 59 -5.73 -2.15 -16.01
CA THR A 59 -6.57 -1.04 -15.50
C THR A 59 -5.89 -0.32 -14.35
N LEU A 60 -5.29 -1.05 -13.40
CA LEU A 60 -4.55 -0.48 -12.28
C LEU A 60 -3.29 0.26 -12.73
N ILE A 61 -2.52 -0.29 -13.67
CA ILE A 61 -1.33 0.38 -14.22
C ILE A 61 -1.73 1.67 -14.94
N THR A 62 -2.76 1.63 -15.78
CA THR A 62 -3.27 2.84 -16.46
C THR A 62 -3.76 3.87 -15.45
N TYR A 63 -4.49 3.45 -14.40
CA TYR A 63 -4.90 4.34 -13.31
C TYR A 63 -3.70 5.02 -12.64
N PHE A 64 -2.68 4.25 -12.25
CA PHE A 64 -1.48 4.81 -11.62
C PHE A 64 -0.71 5.75 -12.55
N LEU A 65 -0.59 5.45 -13.84
CA LEU A 65 0.05 6.35 -14.81
C LEU A 65 -0.71 7.68 -14.96
N ILE A 66 -2.04 7.64 -15.04
CA ILE A 66 -2.85 8.86 -15.11
C ILE A 66 -2.69 9.69 -13.83
N MET A 67 -2.73 9.04 -12.66
CA MET A 67 -2.55 9.72 -11.37
C MET A 67 -1.15 10.32 -11.23
N ASP A 68 -0.11 9.66 -11.74
CA ASP A 68 1.27 10.18 -11.76
C ASP A 68 1.39 11.44 -12.63
N ILE A 69 0.74 11.45 -13.81
CA ILE A 69 0.71 12.63 -14.69
C ILE A 69 0.01 13.80 -13.98
N ILE A 70 -1.13 13.55 -13.32
CA ILE A 70 -1.84 14.58 -12.57
C ILE A 70 -1.00 15.08 -11.39
N MET A 71 -0.29 14.19 -10.69
CA MET A 71 0.62 14.56 -9.61
C MET A 71 1.76 15.44 -10.11
N PHE A 72 2.38 15.09 -11.23
CA PHE A 72 3.43 15.91 -11.84
C PHE A 72 2.91 17.30 -12.24
N VAL A 73 1.76 17.39 -12.91
CA VAL A 73 1.14 18.68 -13.27
C VAL A 73 0.79 19.51 -12.03
N SER A 74 0.39 18.86 -10.93
CA SER A 74 0.11 19.54 -9.65
C SER A 74 1.37 20.03 -8.95
N LEU A 75 2.47 19.27 -9.05
CA LEU A 75 3.78 19.67 -8.55
C LEU A 75 4.29 20.94 -9.24
N GLN A 76 4.14 21.04 -10.58
CA GLN A 76 4.50 22.24 -11.35
C GLN A 76 3.77 23.51 -10.91
N LYS A 77 2.58 23.36 -10.32
CA LYS A 77 1.76 24.48 -9.81
C LYS A 77 2.07 24.82 -8.36
N THR A 78 2.90 24.02 -7.68
CA THR A 78 3.19 24.16 -6.26
C THR A 78 4.44 25.03 -6.07
N PRO A 79 4.33 26.24 -5.48
CA PRO A 79 5.47 27.16 -5.40
C PRO A 79 6.56 26.70 -4.41
N ALA A 80 6.15 26.01 -3.35
CA ALA A 80 7.02 25.39 -2.36
C ALA A 80 6.26 24.23 -1.69
N LEU A 81 6.98 23.19 -1.25
CA LEU A 81 6.38 22.11 -0.47
C LEU A 81 6.09 22.65 0.95
N PRO A 82 4.83 22.72 1.38
CA PRO A 82 4.48 23.27 2.69
C PRO A 82 4.98 22.38 3.83
N ASP A 83 5.71 22.98 4.77
CA ASP A 83 6.02 22.32 6.05
C ASP A 83 4.86 22.37 7.05
N THR A 84 4.01 23.39 7.01
CA THR A 84 3.19 23.71 8.20
C THR A 84 1.86 24.40 7.90
N LYS A 85 1.47 24.56 6.62
CA LYS A 85 0.17 25.16 6.33
C LYS A 85 -0.93 24.11 6.54
N PRO A 86 -1.91 24.36 7.44
CA PRO A 86 -3.05 23.47 7.57
C PRO A 86 -3.71 23.37 6.20
N ALA A 87 -4.14 22.16 5.84
CA ALA A 87 -5.00 21.99 4.68
C ALA A 87 -6.14 22.99 4.80
N VAL A 88 -6.34 23.78 3.74
CA VAL A 88 -7.46 24.72 3.66
C VAL A 88 -8.73 23.94 3.99
N PRO A 89 -9.61 24.44 4.88
CA PRO A 89 -10.86 23.76 5.21
C PRO A 89 -11.66 23.54 3.92
N GLY A 90 -11.77 22.28 3.49
CA GLY A 90 -12.30 21.92 2.18
C GLY A 90 -12.12 20.45 1.82
N HIS A 91 -12.67 20.07 0.67
CA HIS A 91 -12.69 18.70 0.14
C HIS A 91 -11.28 18.08 0.08
N TYR A 92 -11.19 16.80 0.42
CA TYR A 92 -9.95 16.04 0.33
C TYR A 92 -9.42 16.02 -1.10
N SER A 93 -8.14 16.34 -1.27
CA SER A 93 -7.44 16.18 -2.53
C SER A 93 -6.14 15.42 -2.28
N VAL A 94 -5.97 14.34 -3.02
CA VAL A 94 -4.74 13.52 -3.01
C VAL A 94 -3.51 14.35 -3.41
N PHE A 95 -3.73 15.43 -4.17
CA PHE A 95 -2.69 16.28 -4.72
C PHE A 95 -2.49 17.58 -3.94
N SER A 96 -3.08 17.73 -2.73
CA SER A 96 -2.86 18.93 -1.91
C SER A 96 -3.18 18.71 -0.42
N PRO A 97 -2.25 19.04 0.51
CA PRO A 97 -0.89 19.54 0.28
C PRO A 97 0.08 18.44 -0.18
N LEU A 98 0.91 18.73 -1.19
CA LEU A 98 2.00 17.84 -1.59
C LEU A 98 3.17 17.98 -0.62
N THR A 99 3.63 16.87 -0.06
CA THR A 99 4.85 16.81 0.77
C THR A 99 5.90 15.95 0.09
N THR A 100 7.18 16.11 0.47
CA THR A 100 8.27 15.24 -0.02
C THR A 100 7.96 13.77 0.23
N LYS A 101 7.38 13.45 1.40
CA LYS A 101 6.96 12.08 1.73
C LYS A 101 5.95 11.57 0.71
N HIS A 102 4.88 12.34 0.43
CA HIS A 102 3.86 11.94 -0.56
C HIS A 102 4.43 11.71 -1.96
N LEU A 103 5.36 12.56 -2.41
CA LEU A 103 5.96 12.44 -3.74
C LEU A 103 6.81 11.16 -3.89
N MET A 104 7.26 10.59 -2.77
CA MET A 104 8.11 9.40 -2.74
C MET A 104 7.40 8.14 -2.26
N THR A 105 6.16 8.25 -1.74
CA THR A 105 5.33 7.13 -1.31
C THR A 105 4.82 6.32 -2.51
N ASP A 106 4.78 5.00 -2.35
CA ASP A 106 4.28 4.08 -3.36
C ASP A 106 2.85 4.35 -3.86
N HIS A 107 2.53 3.87 -5.06
CA HIS A 107 1.26 4.12 -5.74
C HIS A 107 0.05 3.57 -4.99
N VAL A 108 0.16 2.40 -4.36
CA VAL A 108 -0.98 1.77 -3.68
C VAL A 108 -1.30 2.53 -2.40
N THR A 109 -0.28 2.85 -1.61
CA THR A 109 -0.47 3.62 -0.39
C THR A 109 -0.98 5.02 -0.70
N LEU A 110 -0.37 5.71 -1.67
CA LEU A 110 -0.75 7.09 -2.00
C LEU A 110 -2.11 7.24 -2.67
N TYR A 111 -2.46 6.37 -3.63
CA TYR A 111 -3.66 6.55 -4.47
C TYR A 111 -4.84 5.67 -4.10
N ILE A 112 -4.66 4.69 -3.23
CA ILE A 112 -5.73 3.77 -2.82
C ILE A 112 -5.92 3.84 -1.30
N ILE A 113 -4.87 3.54 -0.52
CA ILE A 113 -4.99 3.42 0.94
C ILE A 113 -5.26 4.78 1.58
N ASN A 114 -4.39 5.78 1.39
CA ASN A 114 -4.54 7.11 1.99
C ASN A 114 -5.91 7.74 1.66
N PRO A 115 -6.37 7.79 0.39
CA PRO A 115 -7.69 8.33 0.06
C PRO A 115 -8.81 7.57 0.76
N SER A 116 -8.76 6.24 0.76
CA SER A 116 -9.82 5.43 1.36
C SER A 116 -9.97 5.65 2.86
N VAL A 117 -8.86 5.80 3.58
CA VAL A 117 -8.84 6.09 5.02
C VAL A 117 -9.33 7.51 5.30
N GLU A 118 -8.87 8.50 4.53
CA GLU A 118 -9.32 9.89 4.70
C GLU A 118 -10.81 10.05 4.37
N TYR A 119 -11.31 9.38 3.33
CA TYR A 119 -12.74 9.35 3.05
C TYR A 119 -13.53 8.66 4.17
N PHE A 120 -13.03 7.52 4.68
CA PHE A 120 -13.64 6.83 5.81
C PHE A 120 -13.77 7.75 7.03
N GLU A 121 -12.70 8.45 7.41
CA GLU A 121 -12.72 9.43 8.50
C GLU A 121 -13.70 10.56 8.21
N SER A 122 -13.72 11.12 7.00
CA SER A 122 -14.62 12.23 6.65
C SER A 122 -16.11 11.86 6.68
N ILE A 123 -16.45 10.62 6.33
CA ILE A 123 -17.84 10.14 6.26
C ILE A 123 -18.32 9.73 7.65
N THR A 124 -17.50 9.00 8.39
CA THR A 124 -17.89 8.39 9.67
C THR A 124 -17.56 9.29 10.86
N ASN A 125 -16.70 10.30 10.68
CA ASN A 125 -16.07 11.09 11.74
C ASN A 125 -15.52 10.19 12.86
N PHE A 126 -14.91 9.04 12.47
CA PHE A 126 -14.49 7.97 13.37
C PHE A 126 -13.64 8.48 14.54
N SER A 127 -12.73 9.41 14.28
CA SER A 127 -11.88 10.00 15.32
C SER A 127 -12.65 10.72 16.42
N SER A 128 -13.81 11.32 16.10
CA SER A 128 -14.67 12.06 17.02
C SER A 128 -15.75 11.20 17.66
N VAL A 129 -16.34 10.27 16.90
CA VAL A 129 -17.41 9.36 17.35
C VAL A 129 -16.84 8.31 18.31
N PHE A 130 -15.69 7.73 17.96
CA PHE A 130 -15.01 6.71 18.75
C PHE A 130 -13.81 7.30 19.51
N SER A 131 -14.06 8.34 20.31
CA SER A 131 -13.03 9.04 21.09
C SER A 131 -12.21 8.11 22.01
N PHE A 132 -12.80 7.00 22.47
CA PHE A 132 -12.15 6.00 23.32
C PHE A 132 -11.09 5.15 22.58
N ILE A 133 -11.17 5.01 21.25
CA ILE A 133 -10.18 4.25 20.47
C ILE A 133 -9.00 5.18 20.19
N THR A 134 -7.87 4.97 20.85
CA THR A 134 -6.64 5.75 20.61
C THR A 134 -5.89 5.23 19.37
N PRO A 135 -5.06 6.06 18.71
CA PRO A 135 -4.17 5.59 17.64
C PRO A 135 -3.37 4.36 18.04
N ASN A 136 -2.78 4.37 19.24
CA ASN A 136 -2.03 3.22 19.77
C ASN A 136 -2.89 1.95 19.88
N ILE A 137 -4.18 2.04 20.20
CA ILE A 137 -5.08 0.86 20.24
C ILE A 137 -5.23 0.27 18.83
N ILE A 138 -5.33 1.10 17.81
CA ILE A 138 -5.36 0.66 16.41
C ILE A 138 -4.01 0.01 16.06
N SER A 139 -2.89 0.64 16.48
CA SER A 139 -1.54 0.09 16.28
C SER A 139 -1.36 -1.28 16.96
N PHE A 140 -1.89 -1.47 18.16
CA PHE A 140 -1.88 -2.79 18.81
C PHE A 140 -2.82 -3.79 18.16
N PHE A 141 -4.00 -3.35 17.69
CA PHE A 141 -4.99 -4.24 17.08
C PHE A 141 -4.50 -4.83 15.76
N HIS A 142 -3.99 -4.00 14.85
CA HIS A 142 -3.50 -4.49 13.56
C HIS A 142 -2.23 -5.35 13.70
N LEU A 143 -1.40 -5.12 14.72
CA LEU A 143 -0.26 -5.98 15.07
C LEU A 143 -0.68 -7.30 15.76
N LEU A 144 -1.44 -7.25 16.84
CA LEU A 144 -1.68 -8.42 17.70
C LEU A 144 -2.79 -9.33 17.19
N VAL A 145 -3.75 -8.78 16.43
CA VAL A 145 -4.91 -9.53 15.92
C VAL A 145 -4.77 -9.79 14.44
N VAL A 146 -4.65 -8.73 13.63
CA VAL A 146 -4.74 -8.83 12.18
C VAL A 146 -3.50 -9.49 11.58
N ALA A 147 -2.30 -9.15 12.04
CA ALA A 147 -1.07 -9.72 11.50
C ALA A 147 -0.92 -11.24 11.75
N PRO A 148 -1.20 -11.81 12.94
CA PRO A 148 -1.20 -13.26 13.16
C PRO A 148 -2.27 -14.01 12.34
N ILE A 149 -3.45 -13.41 12.17
CA ILE A 149 -4.50 -13.98 11.30
C ILE A 149 -4.00 -14.06 9.86
N SER A 150 -3.45 -12.96 9.35
CA SER A 150 -2.83 -12.91 8.01
C SER A 150 -1.73 -13.96 7.86
N MET A 151 -0.78 -14.02 8.80
CA MET A 151 0.30 -15.00 8.83
C MET A 151 -0.23 -16.44 8.76
N LYS A 152 -1.24 -16.77 9.57
CA LYS A 152 -1.84 -18.12 9.59
C LYS A 152 -2.48 -18.46 8.25
N LEU A 153 -3.24 -17.54 7.66
CA LEU A 153 -3.92 -17.73 6.38
C LEU A 153 -2.93 -17.87 5.22
N VAL A 154 -1.90 -17.03 5.17
CA VAL A 154 -0.82 -17.09 4.16
C VAL A 154 0.02 -18.37 4.28
N SER A 155 0.15 -18.92 5.49
CA SER A 155 0.85 -20.19 5.70
C SER A 155 0.08 -21.42 5.18
N SER A 156 -1.15 -21.27 4.68
CA SER A 156 -1.96 -22.40 4.23
C SER A 156 -1.49 -22.93 2.86
N LEU A 157 -1.71 -24.21 2.57
CA LEU A 157 -1.39 -24.77 1.25
C LEU A 157 -2.44 -24.42 0.18
N ASN A 158 -3.66 -24.08 0.60
CA ASN A 158 -4.74 -23.71 -0.31
C ASN A 158 -4.55 -22.28 -0.83
N LEU A 159 -4.51 -22.12 -2.16
CA LEU A 159 -4.34 -20.81 -2.82
C LEU A 159 -5.42 -19.80 -2.43
N THR A 160 -6.69 -20.22 -2.32
CA THR A 160 -7.79 -19.32 -1.96
C THR A 160 -7.61 -18.76 -0.55
N VAL A 161 -7.23 -19.61 0.40
CA VAL A 161 -6.98 -19.19 1.79
C VAL A 161 -5.75 -18.28 1.87
N ARG A 162 -4.71 -18.54 1.08
CA ARG A 162 -3.54 -17.64 0.96
C ARG A 162 -3.92 -16.26 0.40
N ARG A 163 -4.75 -16.21 -0.63
CA ARG A 163 -5.27 -14.96 -1.21
C ARG A 163 -6.06 -14.15 -0.18
N ILE A 164 -6.91 -14.81 0.61
CA ILE A 164 -7.61 -14.15 1.74
C ILE A 164 -6.59 -13.62 2.75
N GLY A 165 -5.53 -14.38 3.07
CA GLY A 165 -4.44 -13.92 3.92
C GLY A 165 -3.75 -12.65 3.39
N ALA A 166 -3.49 -12.57 2.08
CA ALA A 166 -2.97 -11.36 1.44
C ALA A 166 -3.95 -10.18 1.56
N CYS A 167 -5.26 -10.39 1.42
CA CYS A 167 -6.27 -9.35 1.69
C CYS A 167 -6.22 -8.86 3.14
N PHE A 168 -6.08 -9.76 4.12
CA PHE A 168 -5.93 -9.38 5.53
C PHE A 168 -4.65 -8.58 5.77
N PHE A 169 -3.56 -8.88 5.05
CA PHE A 169 -2.35 -8.06 5.11
C PHE A 169 -2.57 -6.66 4.53
N MET A 170 -3.27 -6.53 3.40
CA MET A 170 -3.63 -5.21 2.86
C MET A 170 -4.56 -4.44 3.80
N PHE A 171 -5.49 -5.12 4.45
CA PHE A 171 -6.35 -4.52 5.47
C PHE A 171 -5.55 -4.09 6.70
N ARG A 172 -4.50 -4.83 7.09
CA ARG A 172 -3.54 -4.41 8.12
C ARG A 172 -2.88 -3.08 7.73
N SER A 173 -2.35 -2.97 6.51
CA SER A 173 -1.77 -1.71 5.99
C SER A 173 -2.79 -0.55 5.93
N TRP A 174 -4.06 -0.87 5.71
CA TRP A 174 -5.13 0.13 5.78
C TRP A 174 -5.35 0.64 7.22
N LEU A 175 -5.31 -0.24 8.21
CA LEU A 175 -5.43 0.12 9.64
C LEU A 175 -4.21 0.90 10.15
N ASP A 176 -3.03 0.54 9.67
CA ASP A 176 -1.78 1.29 9.90
C ASP A 176 -1.95 2.75 9.44
N THR A 177 -2.42 2.98 8.22
CA THR A 177 -2.70 4.35 7.76
C THR A 177 -3.81 5.05 8.57
N LEU A 178 -4.80 4.30 9.08
CA LEU A 178 -5.89 4.84 9.89
C LEU A 178 -5.40 5.42 11.22
N ASP A 179 -4.44 4.79 11.90
CA ASP A 179 -3.96 5.31 13.18
C ASP A 179 -3.32 6.70 13.03
N GLY A 180 -2.58 6.93 11.96
CA GLY A 180 -1.97 8.20 11.62
C GLY A 180 -3.00 9.25 11.28
N VAL A 181 -4.07 8.90 10.55
CA VAL A 181 -5.18 9.81 10.25
C VAL A 181 -5.92 10.21 11.53
N VAL A 182 -6.23 9.24 12.40
CA VAL A 182 -6.91 9.50 13.68
C VAL A 182 -6.06 10.39 14.58
N TYR A 183 -4.75 10.14 14.65
CA TYR A 183 -3.82 10.98 15.41
C TYR A 183 -3.83 12.44 14.92
N ARG A 184 -3.72 12.66 13.60
CA ARG A 184 -3.68 14.00 13.01
C ARG A 184 -5.01 14.74 13.18
N SER A 185 -6.13 14.04 13.04
CA SER A 185 -7.46 14.59 13.28
C SER A 185 -7.60 15.10 14.72
N ARG A 186 -7.17 14.29 15.71
CA ARG A 186 -7.30 14.63 17.15
C ARG A 186 -6.37 15.73 17.62
N LYS A 187 -5.16 15.82 17.08
CA LYS A 187 -4.22 16.91 17.40
C LYS A 187 -4.59 18.23 16.70
N GLY A 188 -5.66 18.28 15.91
CA GLY A 188 -6.01 19.47 15.11
C GLY A 188 -4.96 19.81 14.05
N MET A 189 -4.03 18.88 13.76
CA MET A 189 -3.00 19.02 12.72
C MET A 189 -3.58 18.78 11.32
N GLY A 190 -4.87 18.44 11.21
CA GLY A 190 -5.56 18.25 9.95
C GLY A 190 -4.87 17.20 9.08
N ARG A 191 -4.53 17.56 7.83
CA ARG A 191 -3.86 16.67 6.87
C ARG A 191 -2.34 16.88 6.81
N MET A 192 -1.71 17.32 7.90
CA MET A 192 -0.25 17.53 7.95
C MET A 192 0.51 16.21 8.13
N TYR A 193 1.29 15.79 7.14
CA TYR A 193 2.11 14.58 7.21
C TYR A 193 3.49 14.88 7.81
N HIS A 194 3.53 15.28 9.09
CA HIS A 194 4.78 15.35 9.86
C HIS A 194 4.95 14.11 10.73
N SER A 195 6.07 13.42 10.56
CA SER A 195 6.54 12.43 11.51
C SER A 195 7.20 13.16 12.69
N GLU A 196 6.49 13.32 13.81
CA GLU A 196 7.14 13.70 15.10
C GLU A 196 7.97 12.50 15.59
N ARG A 197 9.21 12.37 15.08
CA ARG A 197 10.14 11.27 15.44
C ARG A 197 10.46 11.20 16.94
N SER A 198 10.21 12.26 17.69
CA SER A 198 10.40 12.35 19.15
C SER A 198 9.18 11.89 19.97
N SER A 199 8.05 11.56 19.32
CA SER A 199 6.85 11.09 20.01
C SER A 199 6.89 9.58 20.20
N SER A 200 6.51 9.09 21.39
CA SER A 200 6.39 7.66 21.67
C SER A 200 5.41 6.96 20.71
N GLY A 201 4.41 7.67 20.18
CA GLY A 201 3.48 7.14 19.18
C GLY A 201 4.15 6.77 17.87
N TYR A 202 5.10 7.57 17.37
CA TYR A 202 5.83 7.28 16.13
C TYR A 202 6.70 6.03 16.27
N LEU A 203 7.33 5.84 17.44
CA LEU A 203 8.13 4.65 17.71
C LEU A 203 7.25 3.39 17.79
N VAL A 204 6.09 3.49 18.45
CA VAL A 204 5.14 2.37 18.56
C VAL A 204 4.61 1.98 17.18
N ASP A 205 4.21 2.96 16.37
CA ASP A 205 3.76 2.78 14.99
C ASP A 205 4.82 2.06 14.15
N ALA A 206 6.02 2.62 14.06
CA ALA A 206 7.13 2.03 13.29
C ALA A 206 7.51 0.60 13.75
N VAL A 207 7.46 0.32 15.05
CA VAL A 207 7.72 -1.03 15.58
C VAL A 207 6.58 -1.98 15.24
N CYS A 208 5.32 -1.55 15.37
CA CYS A 208 4.17 -2.37 15.00
C CYS A 208 4.19 -2.72 13.52
N ASP A 209 4.55 -1.75 12.68
CA ASP A 209 4.55 -1.89 11.24
C ASP A 209 5.68 -2.82 10.77
N GLY A 210 6.88 -2.65 11.34
CA GLY A 210 8.01 -3.56 11.13
C GLY A 210 7.73 -4.99 11.58
N LEU A 211 7.18 -5.18 12.78
CA LEU A 211 6.82 -6.51 13.29
C LEU A 211 5.69 -7.16 12.48
N GLY A 212 4.72 -6.38 12.01
CA GLY A 212 3.67 -6.84 11.10
C GLY A 212 4.23 -7.40 9.80
N GLY A 213 5.20 -6.71 9.19
CA GLY A 213 5.92 -7.19 8.01
C GLY A 213 6.75 -8.46 8.26
N VAL A 214 7.38 -8.56 9.43
CA VAL A 214 8.12 -9.76 9.87
C VAL A 214 7.18 -10.96 10.01
N LEU A 215 6.04 -10.81 10.69
CA LEU A 215 5.04 -11.87 10.85
C LEU A 215 4.51 -12.36 9.49
N PHE A 216 4.24 -11.43 8.56
CA PHE A 216 3.82 -11.79 7.21
C PHE A 216 4.88 -12.59 6.47
N SER A 217 6.15 -12.19 6.57
CA SER A 217 7.29 -12.91 5.99
C SER A 217 7.45 -14.31 6.58
N PHE A 218 7.25 -14.48 7.89
CA PHE A 218 7.22 -15.80 8.54
C PHE A 218 6.04 -16.66 8.05
N GLY A 219 4.87 -16.07 7.77
CA GLY A 219 3.74 -16.78 7.19
C GLY A 219 4.09 -17.44 5.86
N ILE A 220 4.84 -16.72 5.00
CA ILE A 220 5.33 -17.22 3.71
C ILE A 220 6.42 -18.28 3.91
N LEU A 221 7.33 -18.09 4.87
CA LEU A 221 8.32 -19.09 5.22
C LEU A 221 7.67 -20.41 5.66
N PHE A 222 6.65 -20.34 6.52
CA PHE A 222 5.90 -21.53 6.96
C PHE A 222 5.13 -22.19 5.81
N TYR A 223 4.62 -21.40 4.85
CA TYR A 223 4.08 -21.96 3.61
C TYR A 223 5.14 -22.79 2.87
N PHE A 224 6.35 -22.27 2.67
CA PHE A 224 7.43 -23.04 2.02
C PHE A 224 7.83 -24.28 2.81
N PHE A 225 7.90 -24.21 4.15
CA PHE A 225 8.17 -25.38 4.98
C PHE A 225 7.11 -26.47 4.82
N LYS A 226 5.83 -26.10 4.79
CA LYS A 226 4.74 -27.07 4.59
C LYS A 226 4.77 -27.70 3.20
N ILE A 227 5.18 -26.97 2.16
CA ILE A 227 5.37 -27.55 0.83
C ILE A 227 6.44 -28.65 0.87
N VAL A 228 7.59 -28.35 1.48
CA VAL A 228 8.70 -29.31 1.60
C VAL A 228 8.29 -30.53 2.43
N ASP A 229 7.58 -30.33 3.55
CA ASP A 229 7.14 -31.42 4.43
C ASP A 229 6.05 -32.30 3.82
N SER A 230 5.19 -31.73 2.97
CA SER A 230 4.09 -32.45 2.34
C SER A 230 4.55 -33.51 1.31
N LYS A 231 5.86 -33.67 1.06
CA LYS A 231 6.41 -34.47 -0.06
C LYS A 231 5.73 -34.17 -1.40
N ALA A 232 5.14 -32.98 -1.56
CA ALA A 232 4.74 -32.47 -2.85
C ALA A 232 6.05 -32.22 -3.60
N SER A 233 6.49 -33.23 -4.34
CA SER A 233 7.81 -33.33 -5.03
C SER A 233 8.08 -32.22 -6.04
N GLU A 234 7.20 -31.23 -6.12
CA GLU A 234 7.16 -30.23 -7.15
C GLU A 234 6.77 -28.91 -6.49
N LEU A 235 7.76 -28.04 -6.28
CA LEU A 235 7.49 -26.61 -6.19
C LEU A 235 6.65 -26.21 -7.42
N PRO A 236 5.78 -25.19 -7.36
CA PRO A 236 4.81 -24.85 -8.41
C PRO A 236 5.37 -24.70 -9.85
N TYR A 237 6.70 -24.63 -10.00
CA TYR A 237 7.41 -24.69 -11.26
C TYR A 237 7.13 -25.97 -12.07
N THR A 238 7.01 -27.13 -11.43
CA THR A 238 6.91 -28.39 -12.18
C THR A 238 5.52 -28.62 -12.77
N LYS A 239 4.45 -28.05 -12.17
CA LYS A 239 3.08 -28.19 -12.72
C LYS A 239 2.92 -27.65 -14.15
N LEU A 240 3.74 -26.68 -14.56
CA LEU A 240 3.70 -26.12 -15.92
C LEU A 240 4.59 -26.90 -16.89
N ALA A 241 5.73 -27.41 -16.44
CA ALA A 241 6.63 -28.20 -17.28
C ALA A 241 6.07 -29.60 -17.61
N THR A 242 5.28 -30.20 -16.71
CA THR A 242 4.71 -31.55 -16.92
C THR A 242 3.41 -31.53 -17.73
N SER A 243 2.80 -30.36 -17.97
CA SER A 243 1.52 -30.26 -18.68
C SER A 243 1.64 -30.00 -20.19
N GLU A 244 2.85 -29.75 -20.73
CA GLU A 244 3.08 -29.51 -22.17
C GLU A 244 3.62 -30.73 -22.93
N ASN A 245 4.07 -31.80 -22.27
CA ASN A 245 4.53 -33.01 -22.94
C ASN A 245 3.49 -34.14 -22.85
N GLY A 246 2.34 -33.89 -23.47
CA GLY A 246 1.36 -34.93 -23.82
C GLY A 246 1.78 -35.67 -25.08
N THR A 247 2.88 -36.42 -25.04
CA THR A 247 3.20 -37.43 -26.05
C THR A 247 3.54 -38.74 -25.36
N ASN A 248 2.68 -39.72 -25.61
CA ASN A 248 2.85 -41.12 -25.25
C ASN A 248 4.28 -41.58 -25.54
N HIS A 249 5.02 -41.94 -24.50
CA HIS A 249 6.00 -43.01 -24.62
C HIS A 249 6.07 -43.81 -23.33
N ASN A 250 5.49 -45.00 -23.38
CA ASN A 250 5.93 -46.13 -22.56
C ASN A 250 7.45 -46.25 -22.73
N ASN A 251 8.19 -46.02 -21.65
CA ASN A 251 9.47 -46.68 -21.43
C ASN A 251 9.77 -46.71 -19.94
N ASN A 252 9.83 -47.94 -19.44
CA ASN A 252 10.49 -48.30 -18.19
C ASN A 252 11.92 -47.77 -18.24
N ASN A 253 12.18 -46.69 -17.50
CA ASN A 253 13.52 -46.35 -17.04
C ASN A 253 13.35 -45.63 -15.70
N ASN A 254 13.96 -46.21 -14.67
CA ASN A 254 14.17 -45.60 -13.36
C ASN A 254 15.14 -44.41 -13.48
N SER A 255 14.74 -43.35 -14.17
CA SER A 255 15.37 -42.04 -14.05
C SER A 255 14.75 -41.38 -12.83
N THR A 256 15.36 -41.60 -11.66
CA THR A 256 15.19 -40.71 -10.52
C THR A 256 15.65 -39.32 -10.94
N ASN A 257 14.73 -38.53 -11.49
CA ASN A 257 14.91 -37.09 -11.63
C ASN A 257 15.35 -36.60 -10.26
N PRO A 258 16.45 -35.84 -10.14
CA PRO A 258 16.89 -35.35 -8.84
C PRO A 258 15.81 -34.41 -8.33
N VAL A 259 14.93 -34.91 -7.48
CA VAL A 259 14.00 -34.11 -6.70
C VAL A 259 14.90 -33.23 -5.86
N THR A 260 15.08 -31.97 -6.28
CA THR A 260 15.87 -30.99 -5.54
C THR A 260 15.15 -30.74 -4.23
N SER A 261 15.47 -31.54 -3.22
CA SER A 261 14.98 -31.35 -1.87
C SER A 261 15.60 -30.06 -1.34
N TYR A 262 14.80 -28.99 -1.27
CA TYR A 262 15.24 -27.75 -0.67
C TYR A 262 15.34 -27.95 0.84
N SER A 263 16.56 -27.83 1.39
CA SER A 263 16.75 -27.81 2.84
C SER A 263 15.98 -26.62 3.43
N LYS A 264 15.26 -26.85 4.54
CA LYS A 264 14.57 -25.80 5.31
C LYS A 264 15.52 -24.65 5.69
N CYS A 265 16.79 -24.97 5.95
CA CYS A 265 17.83 -23.97 6.22
C CYS A 265 18.05 -23.02 5.03
N ARG A 266 18.08 -23.56 3.80
CA ARG A 266 18.21 -22.75 2.57
C ARG A 266 16.99 -21.85 2.35
N LEU A 267 15.79 -22.34 2.63
CA LEU A 267 14.55 -21.56 2.53
C LEU A 267 14.52 -20.43 3.57
N PHE A 268 14.92 -20.72 4.81
CA PHE A 268 15.06 -19.71 5.86
C PHE A 268 16.01 -18.58 5.41
N TRP A 269 17.20 -18.92 4.92
CA TRP A 269 18.17 -17.92 4.47
C TRP A 269 17.66 -17.09 3.29
N LYS A 270 16.95 -17.71 2.34
CA LYS A 270 16.32 -16.98 1.23
C LYS A 270 15.29 -15.97 1.71
N MET A 271 14.40 -16.37 2.63
CA MET A 271 13.40 -15.47 3.19
C MET A 271 14.04 -14.39 4.07
N TRP A 272 15.10 -14.73 4.81
CA TRP A 272 15.89 -13.77 5.58
C TRP A 272 16.52 -12.71 4.66
N CYS A 273 17.15 -13.12 3.56
CA CYS A 273 17.71 -12.18 2.58
C CYS A 273 16.64 -11.28 1.96
N ALA A 274 15.45 -11.80 1.66
CA ALA A 274 14.34 -10.99 1.16
C ALA A 274 13.85 -9.99 2.22
N GLY A 275 13.65 -10.42 3.46
CA GLY A 275 13.25 -9.53 4.56
C GLY A 275 14.31 -8.47 4.89
N PHE A 276 15.59 -8.85 4.85
CA PHE A 276 16.70 -7.91 5.04
C PHE A 276 16.72 -6.83 3.97
N LEU A 277 16.49 -7.18 2.69
CA LEU A 277 16.39 -6.20 1.62
C LEU A 277 15.27 -5.20 1.90
N VAL A 278 14.09 -5.67 2.33
CA VAL A 278 12.95 -4.78 2.65
C VAL A 278 13.32 -3.79 3.75
N GLY A 279 14.02 -4.25 4.79
CA GLY A 279 14.53 -3.38 5.86
C GLY A 279 15.54 -2.34 5.36
N VAL A 280 16.48 -2.76 4.49
CA VAL A 280 17.45 -1.85 3.85
C VAL A 280 16.73 -0.84 2.96
N ALA A 281 15.76 -1.26 2.16
CA ALA A 281 14.97 -0.39 1.29
C ALA A 281 14.16 0.64 2.10
N ALA A 282 13.51 0.22 3.19
CA ALA A 282 12.78 1.11 4.10
C ALA A 282 13.72 2.16 4.73
N SER A 283 14.88 1.73 5.21
CA SER A 283 15.87 2.63 5.83
C SER A 283 16.47 3.61 4.82
N ALA A 284 16.81 3.14 3.62
CA ALA A 284 17.36 3.95 2.55
C ALA A 284 16.35 4.97 1.98
N TRP A 285 15.07 4.56 1.91
CA TRP A 285 13.96 5.45 1.55
C TRP A 285 13.74 6.52 2.62
N ASP A 286 13.70 6.15 3.90
CA ASP A 286 13.50 7.11 5.00
C ASP A 286 14.64 8.14 5.07
N PHE A 287 15.90 7.68 4.91
CA PHE A 287 17.05 8.57 4.79
C PHE A 287 16.91 9.54 3.60
N SER A 288 16.44 9.02 2.46
CA SER A 288 16.25 9.80 1.23
C SER A 288 15.16 10.86 1.37
N VAL A 289 14.01 10.49 1.95
CA VAL A 289 12.89 11.41 2.21
C VAL A 289 13.32 12.53 3.16
N GLU A 290 14.02 12.21 4.25
CA GLU A 290 14.45 13.22 5.23
C GLU A 290 15.43 14.22 4.60
N ASN A 291 16.40 13.75 3.82
CA ASN A 291 17.35 14.65 3.16
C ASN A 291 16.69 15.51 2.07
N MET A 292 15.79 14.94 1.28
CA MET A 292 15.01 15.70 0.29
C MET A 292 14.09 16.71 0.98
N LYS A 293 13.49 16.34 2.12
CA LYS A 293 12.70 17.25 2.95
C LYS A 293 13.56 18.42 3.39
N ILE A 294 14.74 18.19 3.97
CA ILE A 294 15.67 19.27 4.35
C ILE A 294 15.94 20.20 3.15
N VAL A 295 16.20 19.66 1.96
CA VAL A 295 16.47 20.47 0.76
C VAL A 295 15.30 21.38 0.38
N PHE A 296 14.06 20.88 0.38
CA PHE A 296 12.89 21.65 -0.10
C PHE A 296 12.13 22.42 0.99
N SER A 297 12.35 22.07 2.26
CA SER A 297 11.74 22.71 3.43
C SER A 297 12.59 23.84 4.01
N THR A 298 13.91 23.83 3.75
CA THR A 298 14.81 24.89 4.25
C THR A 298 14.47 26.24 3.60
N LYS A 299 14.12 27.22 4.44
CA LYS A 299 13.89 28.60 3.99
C LYS A 299 15.22 29.28 3.71
N LEU A 300 15.45 29.60 2.44
CA LEU A 300 16.64 30.31 1.99
C LEU A 300 16.40 31.83 2.10
N THR A 301 17.41 32.57 2.56
CA THR A 301 17.34 34.04 2.73
C THR A 301 17.57 34.81 1.43
N ASP A 302 18.31 34.23 0.49
CA ASP A 302 18.57 34.83 -0.83
C ASP A 302 17.44 34.47 -1.81
N PRO A 303 16.72 35.48 -2.37
CA PRO A 303 15.68 35.26 -3.38
C PRO A 303 16.15 34.47 -4.61
N LYS A 304 17.43 34.60 -5.01
CA LYS A 304 17.97 33.84 -6.14
C LYS A 304 18.07 32.35 -5.84
N LEU A 305 18.49 32.00 -4.62
CA LEU A 305 18.58 30.61 -4.17
C LEU A 305 17.18 30.00 -3.97
N THR A 306 16.20 30.80 -3.51
CA THR A 306 14.80 30.36 -3.46
C THR A 306 14.24 30.04 -4.85
N ALA A 307 14.51 30.90 -5.84
CA ALA A 307 14.09 30.62 -7.22
C ALA A 307 14.73 29.34 -7.78
N LEU A 308 16.03 29.13 -7.51
CA LEU A 308 16.75 27.92 -7.90
C LEU A 308 16.21 26.67 -7.19
N GLN A 309 15.83 26.77 -5.91
CA GLN A 309 15.20 25.68 -5.16
C GLN A 309 13.84 25.28 -5.78
N THR A 310 13.02 26.25 -6.19
CA THR A 310 11.77 25.99 -6.91
C THR A 310 12.03 25.38 -8.29
N GLU A 311 13.07 25.83 -9.01
CA GLU A 311 13.47 25.23 -10.29
C GLU A 311 13.87 23.75 -10.12
N TYR A 312 14.68 23.44 -9.11
CA TYR A 312 15.00 22.04 -8.77
C TYR A 312 13.76 21.24 -8.40
N LEU A 313 12.82 21.80 -7.64
CA LEU A 313 11.56 21.12 -7.29
C LEU A 313 10.72 20.78 -8.53
N HIS A 314 10.69 21.68 -9.51
CA HIS A 314 9.93 21.52 -10.76
C HIS A 314 10.67 20.73 -11.84
N SER A 315 11.96 20.46 -11.64
CA SER A 315 12.78 19.71 -12.59
C SER A 315 12.27 18.28 -12.81
N ILE A 316 12.28 17.86 -14.07
CA ILE A 316 12.00 16.48 -14.47
C ILE A 316 12.96 15.49 -13.81
N THR A 317 14.21 15.90 -13.55
CA THR A 317 15.22 15.04 -12.90
C THR A 317 14.81 14.73 -11.46
N THR A 318 14.39 15.74 -10.70
CA THR A 318 13.89 15.55 -9.32
C THR A 318 12.68 14.64 -9.31
N TRP A 319 11.74 14.87 -10.24
CA TRP A 319 10.57 14.00 -10.38
C TRP A 319 10.96 12.55 -10.67
N CYS A 320 11.85 12.30 -11.63
CA CYS A 320 12.31 10.95 -11.95
C CYS A 320 12.98 10.26 -10.75
N VAL A 321 13.82 10.97 -10.01
CA VAL A 321 14.48 10.43 -8.82
C VAL A 321 13.46 10.08 -7.72
N MET A 322 12.49 10.96 -7.45
CA MET A 322 11.41 10.68 -6.50
C MET A 322 10.52 9.53 -6.97
N TRP A 323 10.21 9.47 -8.26
CA TRP A 323 9.37 8.43 -8.86
C TRP A 323 10.00 7.05 -8.78
N LEU A 324 11.33 6.93 -8.98
CA LEU A 324 12.04 5.66 -8.83
C LEU A 324 11.88 5.07 -7.42
N TRP A 325 11.87 5.91 -6.39
CA TRP A 325 11.65 5.47 -5.01
C TRP A 325 10.28 4.86 -4.77
N ARG A 326 9.25 5.31 -5.50
CA ARG A 326 7.89 4.77 -5.41
C ARG A 326 7.81 3.31 -5.86
N LEU A 327 8.77 2.87 -6.67
CA LEU A 327 8.85 1.49 -7.15
C LEU A 327 9.66 0.56 -6.23
N CYS A 328 10.49 1.11 -5.34
CA CYS A 328 11.44 0.34 -4.52
C CYS A 328 11.46 0.72 -3.03
N GLU A 329 10.41 1.37 -2.53
CA GLU A 329 10.17 1.58 -1.10
C GLU A 329 9.95 0.25 -0.34
N GLY A 330 10.21 0.24 0.96
CA GLY A 330 10.00 -0.97 1.79
C GLY A 330 8.56 -1.51 1.73
N GLN A 331 7.54 -0.64 1.82
CA GLN A 331 6.14 -1.05 1.82
C GLN A 331 5.70 -1.66 0.48
N ILE A 332 6.16 -1.14 -0.66
CA ILE A 332 5.79 -1.66 -1.99
C ILE A 332 6.30 -3.09 -2.22
N PHE A 333 7.41 -3.51 -1.59
CA PHE A 333 7.84 -4.91 -1.64
C PHE A 333 6.83 -5.87 -1.00
N PHE A 334 6.08 -5.45 0.03
CA PHE A 334 5.02 -6.27 0.59
C PHE A 334 3.77 -6.30 -0.29
N VAL A 335 3.48 -5.21 -1.00
CA VAL A 335 2.41 -5.15 -2.01
C VAL A 335 2.72 -6.09 -3.17
N TYR A 336 3.96 -6.05 -3.70
CA TYR A 336 4.40 -6.99 -4.73
C TYR A 336 4.36 -8.44 -4.24
N MET A 337 4.70 -8.68 -2.97
CA MET A 337 4.56 -10.00 -2.35
C MET A 337 3.10 -10.44 -2.32
N CYS A 338 2.16 -9.57 -1.93
CA CYS A 338 0.73 -9.86 -1.98
C CYS A 338 0.28 -10.19 -3.40
N TRP A 339 0.69 -9.40 -4.39
CA TRP A 339 0.39 -9.66 -5.80
C TRP A 339 0.93 -11.03 -6.25
N SER A 340 2.16 -11.38 -5.84
CA SER A 340 2.77 -12.68 -6.13
C SER A 340 1.97 -13.86 -5.54
N ILE A 341 1.29 -13.66 -4.40
CA ILE A 341 0.37 -14.65 -3.82
C ILE A 341 -0.88 -14.79 -4.69
N PHE A 342 -1.44 -13.69 -5.20
CA PHE A 342 -2.62 -13.73 -6.07
C PHE A 342 -2.37 -14.50 -7.36
N VAL A 343 -1.20 -14.31 -7.99
CA VAL A 343 -0.81 -15.00 -9.23
C VAL A 343 -0.18 -16.37 -9.00
N ASP A 344 -0.04 -16.82 -7.75
CA ASP A 344 0.65 -18.07 -7.34
C ASP A 344 2.12 -18.15 -7.83
N LYS A 345 2.84 -17.02 -7.75
CA LYS A 345 4.25 -16.84 -8.16
C LYS A 345 5.16 -16.34 -7.05
N VAL A 346 4.85 -16.73 -5.81
CA VAL A 346 5.57 -16.29 -4.61
C VAL A 346 7.04 -16.71 -4.65
N TRP A 347 7.34 -17.90 -5.17
CA TRP A 347 8.71 -18.41 -5.26
C TRP A 347 9.56 -17.61 -6.25
N GLU A 348 9.02 -17.32 -7.43
CA GLU A 348 9.65 -16.51 -8.46
C GLU A 348 9.93 -15.10 -7.94
N TYR A 349 8.98 -14.52 -7.21
CA TYR A 349 9.16 -13.22 -6.58
C TYR A 349 10.30 -13.23 -5.54
N VAL A 350 10.32 -14.18 -4.62
CA VAL A 350 11.39 -14.28 -3.60
C VAL A 350 12.77 -14.46 -4.25
N ASN A 351 12.86 -15.24 -5.34
CA ASN A 351 14.11 -15.37 -6.09
C ASN A 351 14.50 -14.06 -6.80
N PHE A 352 13.55 -13.38 -7.44
CA PHE A 352 13.79 -12.09 -8.09
C PHE A 352 14.33 -11.05 -7.11
N VAL A 353 13.67 -10.92 -5.96
CA VAL A 353 14.03 -9.98 -4.89
C VAL A 353 15.45 -10.22 -4.37
N GLN A 354 15.84 -11.50 -4.21
CA GLN A 354 17.17 -11.84 -3.70
C GLN A 354 18.32 -11.34 -4.60
N TYR A 355 18.16 -11.38 -5.92
CA TYR A 355 19.26 -11.04 -6.84
C TYR A 355 19.12 -9.64 -7.41
N ILE A 356 17.95 -9.32 -7.96
CA ILE A 356 17.70 -8.07 -8.67
C ILE A 356 17.30 -6.97 -7.69
N GLY A 357 16.61 -7.31 -6.60
CA GLY A 357 16.12 -6.34 -5.63
C GLY A 357 17.25 -5.51 -4.99
N TYR A 358 18.35 -6.14 -4.56
CA TYR A 358 19.51 -5.44 -4.01
C TYR A 358 20.14 -4.48 -5.02
N LEU A 359 20.31 -4.92 -6.27
CA LEU A 359 20.89 -4.09 -7.32
C LEU A 359 20.02 -2.86 -7.59
N VAL A 360 18.70 -3.03 -7.67
CA VAL A 360 17.75 -1.94 -7.89
C VAL A 360 17.79 -0.94 -6.73
N VAL A 361 17.63 -1.39 -5.49
CA VAL A 361 17.62 -0.51 -4.30
C VAL A 361 18.95 0.24 -4.17
N PHE A 362 20.08 -0.45 -4.35
CA PHE A 362 21.40 0.17 -4.30
C PHE A 362 21.58 1.24 -5.39
N THR A 363 21.15 0.95 -6.62
CA THR A 363 21.27 1.88 -7.75
C THR A 363 20.43 3.14 -7.53
N VAL A 364 19.16 2.96 -7.12
CA VAL A 364 18.26 4.09 -6.83
C VAL A 364 18.81 4.92 -5.67
N PHE A 365 19.31 4.26 -4.62
CA PHE A 365 19.94 4.94 -3.49
C PHE A 365 21.16 5.76 -3.93
N MET A 366 22.05 5.20 -4.75
CA MET A 366 23.24 5.92 -5.21
C MET A 366 22.89 7.12 -6.09
N ILE A 367 21.98 6.94 -7.06
CA ILE A 367 21.48 8.04 -7.90
C ILE A 367 20.94 9.17 -7.02
N ASN A 368 20.08 8.82 -6.06
CA ASN A 368 19.49 9.81 -5.17
C ASN A 368 20.53 10.48 -4.26
N PHE A 369 21.46 9.72 -3.70
CA PHE A 369 22.51 10.23 -2.81
C PHE A 369 23.36 11.29 -3.51
N PHE A 370 23.85 11.00 -4.73
CA PHE A 370 24.63 11.97 -5.50
C PHE A 370 23.79 13.17 -5.92
N TYR A 371 22.54 12.96 -6.30
CA TYR A 371 21.64 14.04 -6.70
C TYR A 371 21.33 15.00 -5.54
N ILE A 372 21.01 14.47 -4.35
CA ILE A 372 20.82 15.26 -3.13
C ILE A 372 22.08 16.05 -2.80
N ARG A 373 23.26 15.42 -2.86
CA ARG A 373 24.53 16.10 -2.57
C ARG A 373 24.78 17.24 -3.55
N HIS A 374 24.49 17.04 -4.84
CA HIS A 374 24.59 18.08 -5.84
C HIS A 374 23.63 19.25 -5.55
N MET A 375 22.36 18.98 -5.24
CA MET A 375 21.39 20.03 -4.90
C MET A 375 21.78 20.80 -3.63
N LYS A 376 22.23 20.10 -2.58
CA LYS A 376 22.71 20.73 -1.34
C LYS A 376 23.89 21.66 -1.61
N ALA A 377 24.86 21.21 -2.42
CA ALA A 377 26.00 22.01 -2.81
C ALA A 377 25.59 23.24 -3.64
N ALA A 378 24.65 23.10 -4.58
CA ALA A 378 24.15 24.20 -5.41
C ALA A 378 23.34 25.24 -4.61
N LEU A 379 22.62 24.81 -3.58
CA LEU A 379 21.78 25.66 -2.74
C LEU A 379 22.49 26.18 -1.48
N HIS A 380 23.77 25.84 -1.28
CA HIS A 380 24.55 26.15 -0.09
C HIS A 380 23.89 25.66 1.23
N ILE A 381 23.19 24.52 1.17
CA ILE A 381 22.57 23.87 2.33
C ILE A 381 23.58 22.85 2.87
N LEU A 382 24.03 23.04 4.13
CA LEU A 382 24.97 22.16 4.82
C LEU A 382 24.38 20.78 5.13
#